data_AF-A0A9D2S3L8-F1
#
_entry.id   AF-A0A9D2S3L8-F1
#
_cell.length_a   1.000
_cell.length_b   1.000
_cell.length_c   1.000
_cell.angle_alpha   90.00
_cell.angle_beta   90.00
_cell.angle_gamma   90.00
#
_symmetry.space_group_name_H-M   'P 1'
#
loop_
_entity.id
_entity.type
_entity.pdbx_description
1 polymer ?
#
loop_
_entity_poly.entity_id
_entity_poly.type
_entity_poly.pdbx_seq_one_letter_code
_entity_poly.pdbx_strand_id
1 'polypeptide(L)'
;MLIPSHASWPFQDDWYVIDLINEETNVDFKITSVDTEGFSEKLNLTMSSGELPDLIYLIGNAAVQQYAPQGAFVNILDHLDEMPNFKAWYEENQAYALNFMSADGGLYQFPEQGVDETNRRGWLYRADVFEELGLEVPTNQDEFYDVLVKLKEAYPDSYPLAFRSFAGQLTQLNMIAPSWGTSFIDTGDNRFLGYDFETGEWT
;
A
#
# COMPACT_ATOMS: atom_id res chain seq x y z
N MET A 1 7.47 7.53 19.85
CA MET A 1 6.82 7.29 18.54
C MET A 1 5.95 6.03 18.63
N LEU A 2 4.73 6.07 18.11
CA LEU A 2 3.84 4.89 17.99
C LEU A 2 3.88 4.36 16.55
N ILE A 3 4.20 3.07 16.35
CA ILE A 3 4.33 2.45 15.02
C ILE A 3 3.65 1.07 14.94
N PRO A 4 3.18 0.63 13.75
CA PRO A 4 2.84 -0.75 13.51
C PRO A 4 4.11 -1.61 13.40
N SER A 5 4.00 -2.89 13.74
CA SER A 5 5.07 -3.88 13.65
C SER A 5 4.52 -5.16 13.06
N HIS A 6 5.06 -5.57 11.93
CA HIS A 6 4.58 -6.73 11.19
C HIS A 6 5.01 -8.03 11.89
N ALA A 7 4.09 -8.97 12.11
CA ALA A 7 4.38 -10.21 12.84
C ALA A 7 5.55 -11.04 12.28
N SER A 8 5.72 -11.06 10.95
CA SER A 8 6.84 -11.79 10.31
C SER A 8 8.18 -11.05 10.34
N TRP A 9 8.16 -9.74 10.55
CA TRP A 9 9.35 -8.88 10.62
C TRP A 9 9.14 -7.87 11.74
N PRO A 10 9.13 -8.33 13.00
CA PRO A 10 8.85 -7.46 14.12
C PRO A 10 9.90 -6.36 14.19
N PHE A 11 9.47 -5.17 14.61
CA PHE A 11 10.38 -4.08 14.92
C PHE A 11 11.45 -4.55 15.92
N GLN A 12 12.71 -4.20 15.67
CA GLN A 12 13.78 -4.39 16.62
C GLN A 12 14.44 -3.06 16.90
N ASP A 13 14.69 -2.79 18.18
CA ASP A 13 15.25 -1.54 18.69
C ASP A 13 16.71 -1.36 18.28
N ASP A 14 17.42 -2.45 17.97
CA ASP A 14 18.80 -2.49 17.51
C ASP A 14 18.97 -2.37 15.98
N TRP A 15 17.91 -2.03 15.24
CA TRP A 15 18.03 -1.78 13.81
C TRP A 15 19.00 -0.62 13.54
N TYR A 16 20.00 -0.88 12.71
CA TYR A 16 21.04 0.09 12.35
C TYR A 16 20.52 1.46 11.87
N VAL A 17 19.32 1.51 11.27
CA VAL A 17 18.70 2.77 10.87
C VAL A 17 18.35 3.67 12.08
N ILE A 18 18.03 3.09 13.24
CA ILE A 18 17.75 3.84 14.47
C ILE A 18 19.02 4.49 14.99
N ASP A 19 20.13 3.74 15.00
CA ASP A 19 21.46 4.26 15.37
C ASP A 19 21.87 5.40 14.43
N LEU A 20 21.74 5.21 13.12
CA LEU A 20 22.06 6.24 12.13
C LEU A 20 21.26 7.54 12.35
N ILE A 21 19.96 7.44 12.64
CA ILE A 21 19.17 8.65 12.90
C ILE A 21 19.64 9.32 14.19
N ASN A 22 19.94 8.55 15.24
CA ASN A 22 20.48 9.10 16.48
C ASN A 22 21.82 9.82 16.26
N GLU A 23 22.74 9.20 15.53
CA GLU A 23 24.06 9.77 15.24
C GLU A 23 23.97 11.09 14.44
N GLU A 24 23.08 11.16 13.44
CA GLU A 24 22.97 12.33 12.56
C GLU A 24 22.11 13.46 13.15
N THR A 25 21.13 13.13 13.99
CA THR A 25 20.13 14.11 14.48
C THR A 25 20.17 14.36 15.98
N ASN A 26 20.91 13.52 16.73
CA ASN A 26 20.91 13.49 18.19
C ASN A 26 19.49 13.29 18.79
N VAL A 27 18.59 12.66 18.04
CA VAL A 27 17.23 12.28 18.48
C VAL A 27 17.24 10.83 18.95
N ASP A 28 16.77 10.62 20.18
CA ASP A 28 16.55 9.29 20.76
C ASP A 28 15.08 8.86 20.58
N PHE A 29 14.84 7.81 19.81
CA PHE A 29 13.49 7.31 19.57
C PHE A 29 13.06 6.29 20.61
N LYS A 30 12.10 6.69 21.45
CA LYS A 30 11.33 5.74 22.27
C LYS A 30 10.16 5.21 21.46
N ILE A 31 10.32 4.01 20.91
CA ILE A 31 9.35 3.39 20.00
C ILE A 31 8.41 2.48 20.78
N THR A 32 7.11 2.75 20.66
CA THR A 32 6.03 1.86 21.07
C THR A 32 5.53 1.17 19.81
N SER A 33 5.96 -0.06 19.58
CA SER A 33 5.49 -0.87 18.46
C SER A 33 4.28 -1.71 18.86
N VAL A 34 3.27 -1.78 17.99
CA VAL A 34 2.09 -2.64 18.16
C VAL A 34 1.90 -3.49 16.92
N ASP A 35 1.40 -4.71 17.07
CA ASP A 35 1.09 -5.58 15.93
C ASP A 35 0.22 -4.85 14.91
N THR A 36 0.55 -4.99 13.62
CA THR A 36 -0.14 -4.30 12.53
C THR A 36 -1.65 -4.55 12.55
N GLU A 37 -2.12 -5.75 12.91
CA GLU A 37 -3.55 -6.08 12.98
C GLU A 37 -4.27 -5.27 14.07
N GLY A 38 -3.59 -5.04 15.20
CA GLY A 38 -4.13 -4.28 16.34
C GLY A 38 -3.86 -2.77 16.29
N PHE A 39 -3.12 -2.30 15.28
CA PHE A 39 -2.62 -0.92 15.26
C PHE A 39 -3.74 0.13 15.22
N SER A 40 -4.78 -0.09 14.40
CA SER A 40 -5.92 0.85 14.29
C SER A 40 -6.68 1.02 15.60
N GLU A 41 -6.87 -0.07 16.37
CA GLU A 41 -7.50 -0.01 17.68
C GLU A 41 -6.61 0.75 18.67
N LYS A 42 -5.30 0.43 18.70
CA LYS A 42 -4.34 1.14 19.56
C LYS A 42 -4.29 2.62 19.23
N LEU A 43 -4.30 2.99 17.95
CA LEU A 43 -4.32 4.38 17.49
C LEU A 43 -5.56 5.08 18.06
N ASN A 44 -6.75 4.54 17.83
CA ASN A 44 -8.00 5.14 18.32
C ASN A 44 -8.02 5.32 19.86
N LEU A 45 -7.51 4.34 20.61
CA LEU A 45 -7.37 4.45 22.06
C LEU A 45 -6.39 5.55 22.47
N THR A 46 -5.24 5.64 21.79
CA THR A 46 -4.23 6.68 22.02
C THR A 46 -4.82 8.07 21.74
N MET A 47 -5.49 8.25 20.61
CA MET A 47 -6.16 9.50 20.25
C MET A 47 -7.22 9.91 21.27
N SER A 48 -8.01 8.96 21.76
CA SER A 48 -9.06 9.21 22.75
C SER A 48 -8.54 9.53 24.16
N SER A 49 -7.30 9.11 24.48
CA SER A 49 -6.71 9.34 25.80
C SER A 49 -6.28 10.79 26.03
N GLY A 50 -6.00 11.54 24.96
CA GLY A 50 -5.41 12.88 25.02
C GLY A 50 -3.91 12.90 25.36
N GLU A 51 -3.32 11.78 25.78
CA GLU A 51 -1.88 11.61 26.01
C GLU A 51 -1.21 11.07 24.73
N LEU A 52 -1.04 11.96 23.74
CA LEU A 52 -0.45 11.60 22.45
C LEU A 52 1.08 11.48 22.56
N PRO A 53 1.71 10.50 21.89
CA PRO A 53 3.16 10.52 21.69
C PRO A 53 3.55 11.65 20.72
N ASP A 54 4.82 12.03 20.73
CA ASP A 54 5.32 13.11 19.86
C ASP A 54 5.19 12.80 18.36
N LEU A 55 5.25 11.51 18.00
CA LEU A 55 5.15 11.03 16.62
C LEU A 55 4.28 9.77 16.55
N ILE A 56 3.43 9.70 15.53
CA ILE A 56 2.54 8.58 15.26
C ILE A 56 2.70 8.20 13.78
N TYR A 57 2.89 6.92 13.50
CA TYR A 57 2.77 6.40 12.15
C TYR A 57 1.30 6.35 11.72
N LEU A 58 0.97 6.91 10.57
CA LEU A 58 -0.40 6.95 10.04
C LEU A 58 -0.52 6.01 8.85
N ILE A 59 -1.51 5.13 8.87
CA ILE A 59 -1.80 4.22 7.76
C ILE A 59 -2.83 4.91 6.85
N GLY A 60 -2.35 5.53 5.79
CA GLY A 60 -3.18 6.27 4.84
C GLY A 60 -3.90 7.48 5.45
N ASN A 61 -4.88 8.02 4.73
CA ASN A 61 -5.48 9.32 5.05
C ASN A 61 -6.63 9.26 6.08
N ALA A 62 -7.13 8.07 6.42
CA ALA A 62 -8.35 7.94 7.24
C ALA A 62 -8.20 8.57 8.64
N ALA A 63 -7.08 8.31 9.31
CA ALA A 63 -6.80 8.87 10.63
C ALA A 63 -6.62 10.39 10.58
N VAL A 64 -5.95 10.91 9.55
CA VAL A 64 -5.80 12.36 9.34
C VAL A 64 -7.16 13.02 9.21
N GLN A 65 -8.02 12.50 8.31
CA GLN A 65 -9.35 13.06 8.08
C GLN A 65 -10.24 13.04 9.34
N GLN A 66 -10.07 12.02 10.19
CA GLN A 66 -10.83 11.91 11.42
C GLN A 66 -10.34 12.87 12.51
N TYR A 67 -9.02 12.95 12.74
CA TYR A 67 -8.47 13.58 13.94
C TYR A 67 -7.81 14.95 13.70
N ALA A 68 -7.41 15.30 12.48
CA ALA A 68 -6.87 16.62 12.18
C ALA A 68 -7.87 17.76 12.49
N PRO A 69 -9.17 17.67 12.14
CA PRO A 69 -10.15 18.72 12.48
C PRO A 69 -10.36 18.92 13.99
N GLN A 70 -9.91 17.95 14.80
CA GLN A 70 -9.97 18.00 16.26
C GLN A 70 -8.71 18.64 16.87
N GLY A 71 -7.76 19.08 16.04
CA GLY A 71 -6.50 19.69 16.46
C GLY A 71 -5.47 18.69 16.98
N ALA A 72 -5.62 17.40 16.63
CA ALA A 72 -4.75 16.35 17.17
C ALA A 72 -3.36 16.29 16.50
N PHE A 73 -3.20 16.88 15.33
CA PHE A 73 -1.96 16.88 14.56
C PHE A 73 -1.51 18.32 14.25
N VAL A 74 -0.20 18.52 14.24
CA VAL A 74 0.41 19.78 13.82
C VAL A 74 0.32 19.93 12.30
N ASN A 75 -0.06 21.10 11.82
CA ASN A 75 0.00 21.41 10.40
C ASN A 75 1.45 21.67 10.00
N ILE A 76 2.02 20.79 9.18
CA ILE A 76 3.42 20.81 8.76
C ILE A 76 3.74 22.08 7.95
N LEU A 77 2.76 22.60 7.20
CA LEU A 77 2.93 23.79 6.36
C LEU A 77 3.27 25.05 7.18
N ASP A 78 2.87 25.10 8.46
CA ASP A 78 3.15 26.25 9.33
C ASP A 78 4.63 26.30 9.78
N HIS A 79 5.39 25.23 9.56
CA HIS A 79 6.77 25.06 10.00
C HIS A 79 7.78 24.91 8.86
N LEU A 80 7.40 25.22 7.61
CA LEU A 80 8.29 25.02 6.44
C LEU A 80 9.63 25.74 6.56
N ASP A 81 9.67 26.90 7.23
CA ASP A 81 10.91 27.66 7.41
C ASP A 81 11.92 26.95 8.33
N GLU A 82 11.48 26.00 9.15
CA GLU A 82 12.32 25.15 10.00
C GLU A 82 12.80 23.89 9.27
N MET A 83 12.24 23.58 8.09
CA MET A 83 12.45 22.32 7.37
C MET A 83 12.91 22.57 5.92
N PRO A 84 14.13 23.10 5.69
CA PRO A 84 14.57 23.54 4.36
C PRO A 84 14.54 22.43 3.30
N ASN A 85 14.87 21.19 3.67
CA ASN A 85 14.82 20.06 2.75
C ASN A 85 13.39 19.72 2.33
N PHE A 86 12.45 19.70 3.29
CA PHE A 86 11.04 19.43 3.00
C PHE A 86 10.39 20.60 2.27
N LYS A 87 10.76 21.84 2.58
CA LYS A 87 10.31 23.04 1.87
C LYS A 87 10.68 22.99 0.40
N ALA A 88 11.95 22.72 0.08
CA ALA A 88 12.40 22.58 -1.30
C ALA A 88 11.63 21.47 -2.03
N TRP A 89 11.47 20.32 -1.39
CA TRP A 89 10.67 19.22 -1.94
C TRP A 89 9.22 19.63 -2.19
N TYR A 90 8.56 20.27 -1.23
CA TYR A 90 7.15 20.65 -1.31
C TYR A 90 6.91 21.68 -2.42
N GLU A 91 7.80 22.67 -2.57
CA GLU A 91 7.73 23.69 -3.63
C GLU A 91 7.77 23.06 -5.03
N GLU A 92 8.54 21.99 -5.23
CA GLU A 92 8.61 21.25 -6.49
C GLU A 92 7.47 20.22 -6.68
N ASN A 93 6.84 19.76 -5.59
CA ASN A 93 5.94 18.60 -5.59
C ASN A 93 4.52 18.93 -5.07
N GLN A 94 4.07 20.19 -5.15
CA GLN A 94 2.76 20.61 -4.63
C GLN A 94 1.59 19.77 -5.17
N ALA A 95 1.59 19.46 -6.48
CA ALA A 95 0.55 18.65 -7.10
C ALA A 95 0.47 17.23 -6.50
N TYR A 96 1.62 16.67 -6.10
CA TYR A 96 1.66 15.39 -5.41
C TYR A 96 1.18 15.49 -3.96
N ALA A 97 1.60 16.57 -3.26
CA ALA A 97 1.20 16.84 -1.89
C ALA A 97 -0.32 17.01 -1.71
N LEU A 98 -1.04 17.47 -2.75
CA LEU A 98 -2.51 17.55 -2.75
C LEU A 98 -3.18 16.23 -2.37
N ASN A 99 -2.59 15.07 -2.69
CA ASN A 99 -3.13 13.75 -2.34
C ASN A 99 -3.16 13.46 -0.83
N PHE A 100 -2.42 14.26 -0.05
CA PHE A 100 -2.25 14.10 1.40
C PHE A 100 -2.87 15.27 2.18
N MET A 101 -3.36 16.29 1.49
CA MET A 101 -3.97 17.46 2.11
C MET A 101 -5.34 17.10 2.70
N SER A 102 -5.60 17.67 3.88
CA SER A 102 -6.91 17.64 4.52
C SER A 102 -7.86 18.64 3.87
N ALA A 103 -9.16 18.48 4.10
CA ALA A 103 -10.22 19.30 3.51
C ALA A 103 -10.14 20.80 3.89
N ASP A 104 -9.49 21.11 5.01
CA ASP A 104 -9.21 22.47 5.50
C ASP A 104 -7.97 23.10 4.86
N GLY A 105 -7.26 22.38 3.98
CA GLY A 105 -6.04 22.85 3.34
C GLY A 105 -4.77 22.62 4.16
N GLY A 106 -4.86 21.94 5.31
CA GLY A 106 -3.68 21.59 6.11
C GLY A 106 -2.98 20.32 5.60
N LEU A 107 -1.68 20.22 5.88
CA LEU A 107 -0.90 19.00 5.68
C LEU A 107 -0.48 18.44 7.04
N TYR A 108 -1.13 17.35 7.45
CA TYR A 108 -0.99 16.77 8.80
C TYR A 108 -0.19 15.47 8.83
N GLN A 109 0.44 15.12 7.71
CA GLN A 109 1.33 13.97 7.57
C GLN A 109 2.35 14.27 6.47
N PHE A 110 3.54 13.66 6.56
CA PHE A 110 4.52 13.76 5.49
C PHE A 110 4.09 12.88 4.30
N PRO A 111 4.08 13.41 3.06
CA PRO A 111 3.81 12.62 1.87
C PRO A 111 4.85 11.50 1.69
N GLU A 112 4.38 10.28 1.43
CA GLU A 112 5.23 9.13 1.14
C GLU A 112 5.49 9.02 -0.38
N GLN A 113 6.65 9.50 -0.84
CA GLN A 113 7.07 9.44 -2.26
C GLN A 113 8.21 8.42 -2.47
N GLY A 114 8.40 7.94 -3.70
CA GLY A 114 9.51 7.03 -4.07
C GLY A 114 9.06 5.60 -4.39
N VAL A 115 7.76 5.35 -4.34
CA VAL A 115 7.14 4.16 -4.90
C VAL A 115 6.42 4.60 -6.17
N ASP A 116 7.16 4.99 -7.20
CA ASP A 116 6.58 5.41 -8.48
C ASP A 116 5.57 4.36 -8.99
N GLU A 117 4.59 4.82 -9.79
CA GLU A 117 3.57 4.02 -10.47
C GLU A 117 4.24 3.03 -11.44
N THR A 118 4.80 1.98 -10.87
CA THR A 118 5.14 0.76 -11.56
C THR A 118 3.98 -0.20 -11.36
N ASN A 119 3.69 -1.05 -12.34
CA ASN A 119 2.77 -2.17 -12.16
C ASN A 119 3.27 -3.03 -10.99
N ARG A 120 2.80 -2.76 -9.77
CA ARG A 120 3.33 -3.35 -8.52
C ARG A 120 3.01 -4.84 -8.40
N ARG A 121 2.20 -5.38 -9.33
CA ARG A 121 1.74 -6.76 -9.34
C ARG A 121 1.66 -7.23 -10.78
N GLY A 122 2.18 -8.43 -11.01
CA GLY A 122 2.08 -9.15 -12.28
C GLY A 122 1.73 -10.60 -12.01
N TRP A 123 1.20 -11.26 -13.03
CA TRP A 123 0.92 -12.68 -12.98
C TRP A 123 2.14 -13.49 -13.39
N LEU A 124 2.44 -14.52 -12.61
CA LEU A 124 3.51 -15.45 -12.86
C LEU A 124 2.91 -16.84 -13.02
N TYR A 125 3.46 -17.61 -13.95
CA TYR A 125 3.09 -19.01 -14.17
C TYR A 125 4.34 -19.86 -14.31
N ARG A 126 4.19 -21.18 -14.14
CA ARG A 126 5.27 -22.16 -14.31
C ARG A 126 5.40 -22.53 -15.78
N ALA A 127 6.24 -21.81 -16.50
CA ALA A 127 6.47 -22.01 -17.94
C ALA A 127 6.96 -23.43 -18.27
N ASP A 128 7.80 -24.00 -17.42
CA ASP A 128 8.29 -25.38 -17.55
C ASP A 128 7.16 -26.42 -17.44
N VAL A 129 6.22 -26.21 -16.52
CA VAL A 129 5.03 -27.07 -16.39
C VAL A 129 4.10 -26.94 -17.60
N PHE A 130 3.97 -25.73 -18.15
CA PHE A 130 3.18 -25.50 -19.36
C PHE A 130 3.80 -26.20 -20.57
N GLU A 131 5.12 -26.12 -20.74
CA GLU A 131 5.84 -26.81 -21.81
C GLU A 131 5.70 -28.33 -21.69
N GLU A 132 5.86 -28.90 -20.49
CA GLU A 132 5.71 -30.34 -20.24
C GLU A 132 4.30 -30.86 -20.58
N LEU A 133 3.28 -30.08 -20.25
CA LEU A 133 1.88 -30.46 -20.46
C LEU A 133 1.31 -29.99 -21.81
N GLY A 134 2.11 -29.29 -22.63
CA GLY A 134 1.67 -28.71 -23.90
C GLY A 134 0.54 -27.68 -23.74
N LEU A 135 0.59 -26.87 -22.68
CA LEU A 135 -0.39 -25.82 -22.39
C LEU A 135 0.05 -24.50 -23.00
N GLU A 136 -0.92 -23.75 -23.52
CA GLU A 136 -0.72 -22.36 -23.96
C GLU A 136 -1.18 -21.38 -22.89
N VAL A 137 -0.63 -20.15 -22.92
CA VAL A 137 -1.06 -19.09 -22.00
C VAL A 137 -2.50 -18.69 -22.36
N PRO A 138 -3.45 -18.77 -21.42
CA PRO A 138 -4.86 -18.53 -21.72
C PRO A 138 -5.13 -17.07 -22.04
N THR A 139 -5.96 -16.85 -23.05
CA THR A 139 -6.33 -15.52 -23.58
C THR A 139 -7.73 -15.08 -23.15
N ASN A 140 -8.50 -15.96 -22.51
CA ASN A 140 -9.82 -15.69 -21.97
C ASN A 140 -10.12 -16.54 -20.73
N GLN A 141 -11.27 -16.29 -20.11
CA GLN A 141 -11.71 -16.92 -18.86
C GLN A 141 -11.92 -18.43 -18.98
N ASP A 142 -12.47 -18.89 -20.10
CA ASP A 142 -12.76 -20.31 -20.32
C ASP A 142 -11.44 -21.10 -20.48
N GLU A 143 -10.51 -20.59 -21.30
CA GLU A 143 -9.17 -21.14 -21.44
C GLU A 143 -8.41 -21.16 -20.11
N PHE A 144 -8.54 -20.09 -19.31
CA PHE A 144 -7.91 -20.02 -18.00
C PHE A 144 -8.45 -21.11 -17.07
N TYR A 145 -9.76 -21.31 -17.03
CA TYR A 145 -10.37 -22.40 -16.26
C TYR A 145 -9.88 -23.77 -16.72
N ASP A 146 -9.87 -24.03 -18.04
CA ASP A 146 -9.43 -25.30 -18.61
C ASP A 146 -7.96 -25.60 -18.28
N VAL A 147 -7.10 -24.59 -18.33
CA VAL A 147 -5.69 -24.69 -17.90
C VAL A 147 -5.59 -25.05 -16.42
N LEU A 148 -6.35 -24.40 -15.54
CA LEU A 148 -6.35 -24.72 -14.11
C LEU A 148 -6.84 -26.15 -13.82
N VAL A 149 -7.85 -26.63 -14.55
CA VAL A 149 -8.34 -28.02 -14.45
C VAL A 149 -7.24 -29.00 -14.84
N LYS A 150 -6.60 -28.82 -16.00
CA LYS A 150 -5.49 -29.69 -16.45
C LYS A 150 -4.32 -29.70 -15.47
N LEU A 151 -3.96 -28.54 -14.92
CA LEU A 151 -2.93 -28.44 -13.90
C LEU A 151 -3.31 -29.21 -12.62
N LYS A 152 -4.58 -29.15 -12.19
CA LYS A 152 -5.06 -29.88 -11.02
C LYS A 152 -5.10 -31.39 -11.24
N GLU A 153 -5.47 -31.83 -12.44
CA GLU A 153 -5.46 -33.25 -12.82
C GLU A 153 -4.04 -33.81 -12.85
N ALA A 154 -3.09 -33.07 -13.43
CA ALA A 154 -1.69 -33.47 -13.48
C ALA A 154 -1.00 -33.43 -12.10
N TYR A 155 -1.38 -32.47 -11.26
CA TYR A 155 -0.79 -32.24 -9.94
C TYR A 155 -1.87 -32.20 -8.84
N PRO A 156 -2.45 -33.35 -8.45
CA PRO A 156 -3.61 -33.42 -7.56
C PRO A 156 -3.34 -32.87 -6.15
N ASP A 157 -2.10 -32.89 -5.68
CA ASP A 157 -1.70 -32.38 -4.36
C ASP A 157 -1.33 -30.88 -4.38
N SER A 158 -1.36 -30.24 -5.56
CA SER A 158 -1.02 -28.82 -5.73
C SER A 158 -2.27 -27.93 -5.86
N TYR A 159 -2.08 -26.63 -5.67
CA TYR A 159 -3.05 -25.60 -6.01
C TYR A 159 -2.61 -24.94 -7.32
N PRO A 160 -3.38 -25.05 -8.42
CA PRO A 160 -2.99 -24.51 -9.72
C PRO A 160 -3.04 -22.97 -9.76
N LEU A 161 -3.68 -22.36 -8.75
CA LEU A 161 -3.82 -20.91 -8.60
C LEU A 161 -3.61 -20.52 -7.14
N ALA A 162 -2.73 -19.54 -6.91
CA ALA A 162 -2.46 -18.99 -5.59
C ALA A 162 -2.30 -17.48 -5.66
N PHE A 163 -2.68 -16.81 -4.58
CA PHE A 163 -2.57 -15.35 -4.44
C PHE A 163 -1.92 -15.00 -3.11
N ARG A 164 -1.12 -13.94 -3.08
CA ARG A 164 -0.77 -13.28 -1.82
C ARG A 164 -1.99 -12.52 -1.33
N SER A 165 -2.76 -13.13 -0.44
CA SER A 165 -4.00 -12.57 0.07
C SER A 165 -3.74 -11.63 1.24
N PHE A 166 -4.06 -10.35 1.07
CA PHE A 166 -4.27 -9.40 2.19
C PHE A 166 -5.76 -9.22 2.53
N ALA A 167 -6.69 -9.76 1.71
CA ALA A 167 -8.12 -9.44 1.79
C ALA A 167 -9.07 -10.63 1.52
N GLY A 168 -8.59 -11.87 1.59
CA GLY A 168 -9.43 -13.08 1.64
C GLY A 168 -10.37 -13.35 0.44
N GLN A 169 -10.26 -12.60 -0.65
CA GLN A 169 -11.24 -12.61 -1.74
C GLN A 169 -10.57 -12.79 -3.11
N LEU A 170 -11.33 -13.33 -4.08
CA LEU A 170 -10.97 -13.46 -5.50
C LEU A 170 -10.76 -12.11 -6.20
N THR A 171 -10.77 -10.99 -5.48
CA THR A 171 -10.53 -9.62 -5.98
C THR A 171 -9.22 -9.47 -6.73
N GLN A 172 -8.23 -10.35 -6.52
CA GLN A 172 -7.00 -10.35 -7.32
C GLN A 172 -7.23 -10.84 -8.76
N LEU A 173 -8.29 -11.59 -9.05
CA LEU A 173 -8.70 -11.92 -10.43
C LEU A 173 -9.06 -10.66 -11.21
N ASN A 174 -9.46 -9.58 -10.53
CA ASN A 174 -9.72 -8.31 -11.19
C ASN A 174 -8.49 -7.73 -11.89
N MET A 175 -7.28 -8.17 -11.52
CA MET A 175 -6.06 -7.71 -12.17
C MET A 175 -5.80 -8.37 -13.53
N ILE A 176 -6.40 -9.53 -13.81
CA ILE A 176 -6.33 -10.20 -15.14
C ILE A 176 -7.57 -9.95 -15.98
N ALA A 177 -8.65 -9.45 -15.37
CA ALA A 177 -9.88 -9.09 -16.06
C ALA A 177 -9.62 -8.19 -17.31
N PRO A 178 -8.77 -7.14 -17.26
CA PRO A 178 -8.43 -6.35 -18.45
C PRO A 178 -7.74 -7.14 -19.57
N SER A 179 -6.94 -8.15 -19.23
CA SER A 179 -6.26 -9.02 -20.20
C SER A 179 -7.24 -9.84 -21.05
N TRP A 180 -8.46 -10.01 -20.56
CA TRP A 180 -9.54 -10.74 -21.22
C TRP A 180 -10.60 -9.80 -21.82
N GLY A 181 -10.29 -8.51 -21.96
CA GLY A 181 -11.22 -7.52 -22.52
C GLY A 181 -12.38 -7.18 -21.59
N THR A 182 -12.22 -7.38 -20.27
CA THR A 182 -13.22 -7.02 -19.27
C THR A 182 -12.70 -5.89 -18.37
N SER A 183 -13.56 -5.09 -17.76
CA SER A 183 -13.14 -3.97 -16.91
C SER A 183 -13.16 -4.32 -15.42
N PHE A 184 -12.20 -3.79 -14.68
CA PHE A 184 -12.23 -3.76 -13.22
C PHE A 184 -13.01 -2.54 -12.73
N ILE A 185 -13.76 -2.68 -11.62
CA ILE A 185 -14.25 -1.55 -10.82
C ILE A 185 -13.49 -1.58 -9.50
N ASP A 186 -12.69 -0.55 -9.22
CA ASP A 186 -12.16 -0.37 -7.88
C ASP A 186 -13.29 0.05 -6.94
N THR A 187 -13.61 -0.81 -5.98
CA THR A 187 -14.68 -0.58 -5.01
C THR A 187 -14.39 0.56 -4.03
N GLY A 188 -13.15 1.07 -3.98
CA GLY A 188 -12.74 2.19 -3.14
C GLY A 188 -12.96 3.57 -3.77
N ASP A 189 -12.89 3.67 -5.10
CA ASP A 189 -12.98 4.96 -5.82
C ASP A 189 -13.88 4.96 -7.06
N ASN A 190 -14.56 3.84 -7.36
CA ASN A 190 -15.45 3.67 -8.52
C ASN A 190 -14.77 3.90 -9.87
N ARG A 191 -13.43 3.81 -9.96
CA ARG A 191 -12.72 3.91 -11.23
C ARG A 191 -12.80 2.58 -11.98
N PHE A 192 -13.06 2.68 -13.27
CA PHE A 192 -12.87 1.58 -14.18
C PHE A 192 -11.39 1.51 -14.51
N LEU A 193 -10.77 0.33 -14.41
CA LEU A 193 -9.47 0.09 -15.04
C LEU A 193 -9.68 -0.94 -16.13
N GLY A 194 -9.49 -0.49 -17.37
CA GLY A 194 -9.53 -1.30 -18.58
C GLY A 194 -8.43 -0.87 -19.53
N TYR A 195 -7.97 -1.79 -20.38
CA TYR A 195 -7.09 -1.44 -21.49
C TYR A 195 -7.92 -1.43 -22.77
N ASP A 196 -8.00 -0.28 -23.43
CA ASP A 196 -8.60 -0.16 -24.74
C ASP A 196 -7.60 -0.64 -25.79
N PHE A 197 -7.86 -1.81 -26.36
CA PHE A 197 -6.99 -2.42 -27.37
C PHE A 197 -7.06 -1.72 -28.74
N GLU A 198 -8.10 -0.92 -29.00
CA GLU A 198 -8.22 -0.15 -30.24
C GLU A 198 -7.38 1.13 -30.18
N THR A 199 -7.37 1.80 -29.03
CA THR A 199 -6.63 3.05 -28.83
C THR A 199 -5.23 2.84 -28.26
N GLY A 200 -4.98 1.71 -27.60
CA GLY A 200 -3.72 1.40 -26.92
C GLY A 200 -3.55 2.15 -25.60
N GLU A 201 -4.65 2.57 -24.97
CA GLU A 201 -4.67 3.40 -23.77
C GLU A 201 -5.31 2.68 -22.59
N TRP A 202 -4.86 2.98 -21.37
CA TRP A 202 -5.53 2.55 -20.14
C TRP A 202 -6.63 3.56 -19.79
N THR A 203 -7.83 3.07 -19.52
CA THR A 203 -9.01 3.84 -19.12
C THR A 203 -9.38 3.54 -17.69
#